data_AF-A0A3D3ULD4-F1
#
_entry.id   AF-A0A3D3ULD4-F1
#
_cell.length_a   1.000
_cell.length_b   1.000
_cell.length_c   1.000
_cell.angle_alpha   90.00
_cell.angle_beta   90.00
_cell.angle_gamma   90.00
#
_symmetry.space_group_name_H-M   'P 1'
#
loop_
_entity.id
_entity.type
_entity.pdbx_description
1 polymer ?
#
loop_
_entity_poly.entity_id
_entity_poly.type
_entity_poly.pdbx_seq_one_letter_code
_entity_poly.pdbx_strand_id
1 'polypeptide(L)'
;MKKIIVIPVIIVVLIGLIIFYYSQQTGYIKIEATGFETDLNLIGRWGSKAISVSASEPVGIRTGTYKPERIVVRLTKTSDQWWSILCRREPWGKLATINVAKGNTTTLKLGPPLEIRTDVQRRNRTVSIGLALVGQACEHYSPEVLTHNGPLPAPAFTIVDKSGQKLAVGKFEYG
;
A
#
# COMPACT_ATOMS: atom_id res chain seq x y z
N MET A 1 -16.51 -36.54 -42.55
CA MET A 1 -16.82 -36.13 -41.15
C MET A 1 -15.69 -35.35 -40.43
N LYS A 2 -14.47 -35.18 -40.99
CA LYS A 2 -13.35 -34.47 -40.33
C LYS A 2 -13.47 -32.94 -40.23
N LYS A 3 -14.31 -32.29 -41.05
CA LYS A 3 -14.40 -30.80 -41.11
C LYS A 3 -15.18 -30.17 -39.96
N ILE A 4 -16.02 -30.93 -39.24
CA ILE A 4 -16.89 -30.39 -38.18
C ILE A 4 -16.11 -30.07 -36.89
N ILE A 5 -15.00 -30.79 -36.63
CA ILE A 5 -14.17 -30.59 -35.41
C ILE A 5 -13.15 -29.44 -35.60
N VAL A 6 -12.80 -29.09 -36.84
CA VAL A 6 -11.76 -28.08 -37.13
C VAL A 6 -12.23 -26.66 -36.76
N ILE A 7 -13.50 -26.34 -37.02
CA ILE A 7 -14.08 -25.02 -36.74
C ILE A 7 -14.06 -24.67 -35.23
N PRO A 8 -14.55 -25.52 -34.30
CA PRO A 8 -14.52 -25.19 -32.88
C PRO A 8 -13.09 -25.10 -32.32
N VAL A 9 -12.14 -25.89 -32.84
CA VAL A 9 -10.73 -25.80 -32.43
C VAL A 9 -10.13 -24.46 -32.85
N ILE A 10 -10.40 -23.99 -34.07
CA ILE A 10 -9.92 -22.68 -34.54
C ILE A 10 -10.51 -21.54 -33.69
N ILE A 11 -11.80 -21.62 -33.33
CA ILE A 11 -12.44 -20.60 -32.47
C ILE A 11 -11.75 -20.54 -31.10
N VAL A 12 -11.48 -21.69 -30.46
CA VAL A 12 -10.79 -21.73 -29.17
C VAL A 12 -9.38 -21.15 -29.27
N VAL A 13 -8.64 -21.46 -30.34
CA VAL A 13 -7.30 -20.90 -30.58
C VAL A 13 -7.35 -19.39 -30.78
N LEU A 14 -8.30 -18.87 -31.57
CA LEU A 14 -8.47 -17.43 -31.79
C LEU A 14 -8.84 -16.70 -30.50
N ILE A 15 -9.76 -17.25 -29.70
CA ILE A 15 -10.10 -16.70 -28.38
C ILE A 15 -8.86 -16.70 -27.48
N GLY A 16 -8.09 -17.80 -27.47
CA GLY A 16 -6.84 -17.89 -26.71
C GLY A 16 -5.81 -16.85 -27.13
N LEU A 17 -5.63 -16.62 -28.43
CA LEU A 17 -4.73 -15.59 -28.97
C LEU A 17 -5.20 -14.18 -28.65
N ILE A 18 -6.50 -13.91 -28.71
CA ILE A 18 -7.07 -12.61 -28.33
C ILE A 18 -6.83 -12.36 -26.84
N ILE A 19 -7.15 -13.33 -25.97
CA ILE A 19 -6.91 -13.22 -24.52
C ILE A 19 -5.42 -13.01 -24.25
N PHE A 20 -4.55 -13.78 -24.91
CA PHE A 20 -3.11 -13.63 -24.78
C PHE A 20 -2.63 -12.24 -25.21
N TYR A 21 -3.09 -11.74 -26.36
CA TYR A 21 -2.73 -10.41 -26.86
C TYR A 21 -3.14 -9.30 -25.89
N TYR A 22 -4.37 -9.35 -25.37
CA TYR A 22 -4.83 -8.37 -24.37
C TYR A 22 -4.08 -8.50 -23.04
N SER A 23 -3.67 -9.71 -22.64
CA SER A 23 -2.90 -9.93 -21.42
C SER A 23 -1.47 -9.36 -21.45
N GLN A 24 -0.92 -9.10 -22.64
CA GLN A 24 0.43 -8.55 -22.82
C GLN A 24 0.43 -7.02 -22.94
N GLN A 25 -0.74 -6.36 -22.97
CA GLN A 25 -0.80 -4.91 -23.05
C GLN A 25 -0.25 -4.29 -21.77
N THR A 26 0.54 -3.22 -21.92
CA THR A 26 1.14 -2.48 -20.82
C THR A 26 0.53 -1.09 -20.67
N GLY A 27 0.45 -0.64 -19.43
CA GLY A 27 0.27 0.77 -19.06
C GLY A 27 1.34 1.14 -18.04
N TYR A 28 1.18 2.27 -17.38
CA TYR A 28 2.20 2.79 -16.47
C TYR A 28 1.59 3.19 -15.13
N ILE A 29 2.36 3.05 -14.05
CA ILE A 29 2.04 3.60 -12.74
C ILE A 29 3.12 4.58 -12.35
N LYS A 30 2.72 5.76 -11.87
CA LYS A 30 3.62 6.76 -11.29
C LYS A 30 3.19 7.04 -9.86
N ILE A 31 4.12 7.05 -8.92
CA ILE A 31 3.86 7.45 -7.53
C ILE A 31 4.26 8.91 -7.35
N GLU A 32 3.37 9.69 -6.73
CA GLU A 32 3.63 11.06 -6.34
C GLU A 32 3.61 11.17 -4.81
N ALA A 33 4.80 11.12 -4.22
CA ALA A 33 5.05 11.24 -2.78
C ALA A 33 6.27 12.17 -2.55
N THR A 34 6.05 13.48 -2.60
CA THR A 34 7.13 14.48 -2.59
C THR A 34 7.97 14.40 -1.31
N GLY A 35 9.28 14.20 -1.47
CA GLY A 35 10.24 14.19 -0.36
C GLY A 35 10.35 12.85 0.38
N PHE A 36 9.70 11.80 -0.10
CA PHE A 36 9.74 10.47 0.50
C PHE A 36 9.99 9.39 -0.54
N GLU A 37 10.80 8.40 -0.19
CA GLU A 37 10.88 7.16 -0.94
C GLU A 37 9.63 6.34 -0.65
N THR A 38 9.03 5.76 -1.69
CA THR A 38 7.79 5.00 -1.53
C THR A 38 7.87 3.70 -2.30
N ASP A 39 7.61 2.59 -1.60
CA ASP A 39 7.49 1.28 -2.19
C ASP A 39 6.01 0.85 -2.14
N LEU A 40 5.41 0.64 -3.31
CA LEU A 40 4.06 0.11 -3.43
C LEU A 40 4.11 -1.31 -3.98
N ASN A 41 3.54 -2.27 -3.25
CA ASN A 41 3.29 -3.63 -3.70
C ASN A 41 1.82 -3.78 -4.14
N LEU A 42 1.61 -4.31 -5.34
CA LEU A 42 0.29 -4.53 -5.93
C LEU A 42 0.01 -5.99 -6.22
N ILE A 43 -1.20 -6.47 -5.87
CA ILE A 43 -1.72 -7.77 -6.28
C ILE A 43 -2.73 -7.55 -7.42
N GLY A 44 -2.53 -8.23 -8.53
CA GLY A 44 -3.50 -8.22 -9.63
C GLY A 44 -4.57 -9.29 -9.47
N ARG A 45 -5.74 -9.08 -10.08
CA ARG A 45 -6.93 -9.94 -9.96
C ARG A 45 -6.73 -11.40 -10.44
N TRP A 46 -5.72 -11.66 -11.27
CA TRP A 46 -5.50 -12.96 -11.93
C TRP A 46 -4.11 -13.55 -11.62
N GLY A 47 -3.66 -13.47 -10.35
CA GLY A 47 -2.36 -14.01 -9.94
C GLY A 47 -1.16 -13.19 -10.40
N SER A 48 -1.38 -11.93 -10.79
CA SER A 48 -0.30 -11.00 -11.12
C SER A 48 0.57 -10.79 -9.88
N LYS A 49 1.87 -11.06 -10.05
CA LYS A 49 2.91 -10.97 -9.02
C LYS A 49 2.94 -9.59 -8.37
N ALA A 50 3.32 -9.53 -7.10
CA ALA A 50 3.64 -8.29 -6.39
C ALA A 50 4.63 -7.46 -7.22
N ILE A 51 4.18 -6.31 -7.72
CA ILE A 51 5.04 -5.34 -8.40
C ILE A 51 5.47 -4.32 -7.36
N SER A 52 6.77 -4.13 -7.17
CA SER A 52 7.33 -3.06 -6.35
C SER A 52 7.55 -1.84 -7.22
N VAL A 53 6.79 -0.77 -6.98
CA VAL A 53 6.99 0.52 -7.64
C VAL A 53 7.72 1.43 -6.64
N SER A 54 8.94 1.84 -7.00
CA SER A 54 9.82 2.65 -6.17
C SER A 54 10.49 3.72 -7.03
N ALA A 55 9.74 4.78 -7.39
CA ALA A 55 10.29 5.99 -8.02
C ALA A 55 9.19 7.02 -8.35
N SER A 56 9.66 8.26 -8.52
CA SER A 56 8.96 9.37 -9.18
C SER A 56 8.72 9.14 -10.68
N GLU A 57 9.43 8.18 -11.29
CA GLU A 57 9.31 7.83 -12.69
C GLU A 57 8.18 6.81 -12.93
N PRO A 58 7.48 6.89 -14.09
CA PRO A 58 6.47 5.90 -14.44
C PRO A 58 7.07 4.50 -14.64
N VAL A 59 6.54 3.50 -13.92
CA VAL A 59 6.90 2.09 -14.07
C VAL A 59 5.88 1.39 -14.97
N GLY A 60 6.36 0.74 -16.03
CA GLY A 60 5.52 -0.04 -16.95
C GLY A 60 5.03 -1.32 -16.31
N ILE A 61 3.72 -1.55 -16.32
CA ILE A 61 3.09 -2.77 -15.80
C ILE A 61 2.01 -3.28 -16.76
N ARG A 62 1.55 -4.52 -16.58
CA ARG A 62 0.44 -5.05 -17.38
C ARG A 62 -0.84 -4.24 -17.12
N THR A 63 -1.66 -4.11 -18.16
CA THR A 63 -2.99 -3.54 -18.03
C THR A 63 -3.87 -4.43 -17.15
N GLY A 64 -4.79 -3.80 -16.42
CA GLY A 64 -5.72 -4.51 -15.57
C GLY A 64 -6.04 -3.78 -14.28
N THR A 65 -6.72 -4.49 -13.40
CA THR A 65 -7.13 -4.00 -12.09
C THR A 65 -6.28 -4.63 -11.00
N TYR A 66 -5.75 -3.77 -10.14
CA TYR A 66 -4.84 -4.08 -9.06
C TYR A 66 -5.43 -3.63 -7.72
N LYS A 67 -4.98 -4.29 -6.65
CA LYS A 67 -5.21 -3.88 -5.27
C LYS A 67 -3.87 -3.74 -4.55
N PRO A 68 -3.72 -2.77 -3.65
CA PRO A 68 -2.55 -2.66 -2.81
C PRO A 68 -2.48 -3.85 -1.85
N GLU A 69 -1.26 -4.35 -1.68
CA GLU A 69 -0.91 -5.34 -0.66
C GLU A 69 -0.14 -4.68 0.48
N ARG A 70 0.76 -3.77 0.12
CA ARG A 70 1.63 -3.08 1.05
C ARG A 70 2.08 -1.75 0.45
N ILE A 71 2.09 -0.73 1.28
CA ILE A 71 2.73 0.55 1.00
C ILE A 71 3.76 0.78 2.09
N VAL A 72 4.98 1.14 1.70
CA VAL A 72 6.02 1.60 2.61
C VAL A 72 6.38 3.01 2.20
N VAL A 73 6.31 3.94 3.15
CA VAL A 73 6.82 5.30 2.98
C VAL A 73 8.07 5.42 3.83
N ARG A 74 9.19 5.79 3.21
CA ARG A 74 10.49 5.94 3.86
C ARG A 74 10.97 7.38 3.77
N LEU A 75 11.43 7.88 4.91
CA LEU A 75 12.21 9.11 5.02
C LEU A 75 13.68 8.73 5.20
N THR A 76 14.51 9.09 4.23
CA THR A 76 15.96 8.82 4.25
C THR A 76 16.70 10.11 4.60
N LYS A 77 17.50 10.09 5.67
CA LYS A 77 18.41 11.19 6.04
C LYS A 77 19.82 10.94 5.52
N THR A 78 20.29 9.70 5.62
CA THR A 78 21.52 9.17 5.00
C THR A 78 21.28 7.69 4.62
N SER A 79 22.19 7.04 3.89
CA SER A 79 22.05 5.63 3.49
C SER A 79 21.73 4.70 4.67
N ASP A 80 22.30 5.00 5.84
CA ASP A 80 22.23 4.16 7.03
C ASP A 80 21.23 4.70 8.07
N GLN A 81 20.64 5.87 7.81
CA GLN A 81 19.66 6.50 8.71
C GLN A 81 18.36 6.78 7.96
N TRP A 82 17.44 5.84 8.07
CA TRP A 82 16.09 5.95 7.52
C TRP A 82 15.03 5.54 8.54
N TRP A 83 13.84 6.10 8.35
CA TRP A 83 12.61 5.73 9.05
C TRP A 83 11.57 5.35 8.03
N SER A 84 10.76 4.33 8.32
CA SER A 84 9.61 4.02 7.49
C SER A 84 8.37 3.72 8.29
N ILE A 85 7.24 3.98 7.66
CA ILE A 85 5.91 3.58 8.13
C ILE A 85 5.29 2.68 7.06
N LEU A 86 4.39 1.81 7.50
CA LEU A 86 3.81 0.77 6.65
C LEU A 86 2.29 0.81 6.69
N CYS A 87 1.69 0.68 5.52
CA CYS A 87 0.27 0.37 5.35
C CYS A 87 0.17 -1.05 4.77
N ARG A 88 -0.36 -1.99 5.56
CA ARG A 88 -0.51 -3.41 5.19
C ARG A 88 -1.94 -3.92 5.38
N ARG A 89 -2.81 -3.09 5.93
CA ARG A 89 -4.17 -3.45 6.29
C ARG A 89 -5.10 -2.33 5.83
N GLU A 90 -6.33 -2.73 5.55
CA GLU A 90 -7.39 -1.78 5.27
C GLU A 90 -7.59 -0.78 6.43
N PRO A 91 -8.07 0.44 6.12
CA PRO A 91 -8.55 0.88 4.81
C PRO A 91 -7.45 1.40 3.87
N TRP A 92 -7.56 1.05 2.58
CA TRP A 92 -6.71 1.53 1.49
C TRP A 92 -7.18 2.86 0.87
N GLY A 93 -8.30 3.41 1.36
CA GLY A 93 -8.92 4.61 0.80
C GLY A 93 -9.17 4.52 -0.70
N LYS A 94 -8.80 5.57 -1.43
CA LYS A 94 -8.92 5.70 -2.89
C LYS A 94 -8.05 4.70 -3.66
N LEU A 95 -7.10 4.04 -2.99
CA LEU A 95 -6.23 3.02 -3.60
C LEU A 95 -6.84 1.63 -3.56
N ALA A 96 -8.02 1.44 -2.97
CA ALA A 96 -8.68 0.12 -2.86
C ALA A 96 -8.85 -0.58 -4.23
N THR A 97 -8.87 0.17 -5.33
CA THR A 97 -8.85 -0.35 -6.69
C THR A 97 -8.03 0.57 -7.60
N ILE A 98 -6.98 0.03 -8.20
CA ILE A 98 -6.10 0.75 -9.14
C ILE A 98 -6.30 0.15 -10.53
N ASN A 99 -6.76 0.97 -11.47
CA ASN A 99 -6.94 0.57 -12.86
C ASN A 99 -5.78 1.09 -13.70
N VAL A 100 -5.14 0.20 -14.46
CA VAL A 100 -4.09 0.53 -15.41
C VAL A 100 -4.58 0.24 -16.81
N ALA A 101 -4.71 1.31 -17.61
CA ALA A 101 -5.14 1.24 -19.00
C ALA A 101 -3.95 1.23 -19.96
N LYS A 102 -4.16 0.67 -21.15
CA LYS A 102 -3.12 0.53 -22.18
C LYS A 102 -2.53 1.90 -22.53
N GLY A 103 -1.20 2.01 -22.46
CA GLY A 103 -0.44 3.21 -22.84
C GLY A 103 -0.64 4.43 -21.93
N ASN A 104 -1.53 4.35 -20.93
CA ASN A 104 -1.80 5.46 -20.02
C ASN A 104 -0.99 5.34 -18.75
N THR A 105 -0.65 6.49 -18.16
CA THR A 105 -0.03 6.57 -16.84
C THR A 105 -1.10 6.82 -15.77
N THR A 106 -1.25 5.87 -14.85
CA THR A 106 -2.06 6.03 -13.65
C THR A 106 -1.19 6.63 -12.55
N THR A 107 -1.43 7.90 -12.22
CA THR A 107 -0.73 8.61 -11.14
C THR A 107 -1.40 8.35 -9.80
N LEU A 108 -0.62 7.87 -8.83
CA LEU A 108 -1.07 7.57 -7.47
C LEU A 108 -0.50 8.60 -6.50
N LYS A 109 -1.40 9.36 -5.87
CA LYS A 109 -1.05 10.31 -4.81
C LYS A 109 -1.28 9.64 -3.47
N LEU A 110 -0.21 9.19 -2.84
CA LEU A 110 -0.23 8.43 -1.59
C LEU A 110 0.92 8.89 -0.70
N GLY A 111 0.85 8.56 0.58
CA GLY A 111 1.79 9.01 1.58
C GLY A 111 1.56 10.46 2.00
N PRO A 112 2.63 11.17 2.41
CA PRO A 112 2.56 12.50 2.99
C PRO A 112 1.96 13.56 2.06
N PRO A 113 1.36 14.65 2.60
CA PRO A 113 1.25 14.98 4.01
C PRO A 113 0.36 13.98 4.76
N LEU A 114 0.78 13.63 5.99
CA LEU A 114 0.05 12.70 6.84
C LEU A 114 -0.83 13.47 7.81
N GLU A 115 -2.09 13.07 7.90
CA GLU A 115 -3.01 13.54 8.93
C GLU A 115 -3.04 12.55 10.09
N ILE A 116 -2.91 13.05 11.31
CA ILE A 116 -3.13 12.24 12.51
C ILE A 116 -4.63 12.23 12.79
N ARG A 117 -5.22 11.03 12.81
CA ARG A 117 -6.64 10.83 13.16
C ARG A 117 -6.76 9.88 14.34
N THR A 118 -7.84 10.00 15.08
CA THR A 118 -8.19 9.01 16.10
C THR A 118 -8.76 7.78 15.40
N ASP A 119 -8.21 6.60 15.68
CA ASP A 119 -8.77 5.32 15.24
C ASP A 119 -9.56 4.71 16.39
N VAL A 120 -10.87 4.59 16.23
CA VAL A 120 -11.76 4.01 17.24
C VAL A 120 -12.30 2.70 16.70
N GLN A 121 -11.82 1.59 17.25
CA GLN A 121 -12.29 0.25 16.88
C GLN A 121 -13.08 -0.35 18.02
N ARG A 122 -14.32 -0.78 17.72
CA ARG A 122 -15.10 -1.59 18.65
C ARG A 122 -15.05 -3.05 18.20
N ARG A 123 -14.50 -3.92 19.07
CA ARG A 123 -14.55 -5.37 18.88
C ARG A 123 -15.22 -6.01 20.10
N ASN A 124 -16.38 -6.63 19.88
CA ASN A 124 -17.21 -7.20 20.95
C ASN A 124 -17.54 -6.16 22.05
N ARG A 125 -17.11 -6.42 23.28
CA ARG A 125 -17.27 -5.55 24.46
C ARG A 125 -16.08 -4.62 24.70
N THR A 126 -15.08 -4.64 23.82
CA THR A 126 -13.88 -3.82 23.95
C THR A 126 -13.90 -2.68 22.94
N VAL A 127 -13.56 -1.49 23.40
CA VAL A 127 -13.27 -0.34 22.54
C VAL A 127 -11.78 -0.08 22.63
N SER A 128 -11.11 -0.08 21.47
CA SER A 128 -9.73 0.37 21.32
C SER A 128 -9.76 1.78 20.74
N ILE A 129 -8.99 2.68 21.34
CA ILE A 129 -8.77 4.03 20.86
C ILE A 129 -7.28 4.17 20.59
N GLY A 130 -6.92 4.38 19.34
CA GLY A 130 -5.56 4.55 18.88
C GLY A 130 -5.40 5.79 18.01
N LEU A 131 -4.20 5.92 17.44
CA LEU A 131 -3.89 6.93 16.43
C LEU A 131 -3.70 6.22 15.09
N ALA A 132 -4.29 6.79 14.04
CA ALA A 132 -4.03 6.42 12.65
C ALA A 132 -3.31 7.58 11.96
N LEU A 133 -2.29 7.24 11.18
CA LEU A 133 -1.65 8.16 10.24
C LEU A 133 -2.32 7.97 8.88
N VAL A 134 -2.98 9.00 8.35
CA VAL A 134 -3.76 8.92 7.12
C VAL A 134 -3.07 9.72 6.02
N GLY A 135 -2.78 9.07 4.89
CA GLY A 135 -2.15 9.72 3.74
C GLY A 135 -3.13 10.35 2.75
N GLN A 136 -2.60 10.91 1.67
CA GLN A 136 -3.36 11.67 0.67
C GLN A 136 -4.47 10.87 -0.04
N ALA A 137 -4.31 9.55 -0.16
CA ALA A 137 -5.31 8.68 -0.76
C ALA A 137 -6.31 8.14 0.28
N CYS A 138 -6.26 8.60 1.54
CA CYS A 138 -7.01 8.08 2.67
C CYS A 138 -6.63 6.64 3.07
N GLU A 139 -5.40 6.23 2.76
CA GLU A 139 -4.78 4.99 3.23
C GLU A 139 -4.24 5.15 4.65
N HIS A 140 -4.36 4.10 5.46
CA HIS A 140 -3.99 4.13 6.88
C HIS A 140 -2.64 3.47 7.12
N TYR A 141 -1.67 4.23 7.62
CA TYR A 141 -0.38 3.72 8.05
C TYR A 141 -0.43 3.33 9.53
N SER A 142 0.27 2.24 9.85
CA SER A 142 0.59 1.89 11.23
C SER A 142 1.47 2.97 11.85
N PRO A 143 1.23 3.35 13.12
CA PRO A 143 2.11 4.24 13.87
C PRO A 143 3.44 3.56 14.27
N GLU A 144 3.61 2.28 13.99
CA GLU A 144 4.89 1.59 14.15
C GLU A 144 5.92 2.15 13.15
N VAL A 145 7.01 2.71 13.70
CA VAL A 145 8.12 3.25 12.92
C VAL A 145 9.23 2.22 12.84
N LEU A 146 9.60 1.84 11.62
CA LEU A 146 10.73 0.96 11.36
C LEU A 146 11.98 1.78 11.09
N THR A 147 13.12 1.29 11.59
CA THR A 147 14.45 1.83 11.31
C THR A 147 15.33 0.74 10.72
N HIS A 148 16.56 1.09 10.33
CA HIS A 148 17.58 0.11 9.96
C HIS A 148 17.77 -1.00 11.00
N ASN A 149 17.63 -0.69 12.30
CA ASN A 149 17.85 -1.63 13.40
C ASN A 149 16.55 -2.36 13.85
N GLY A 150 15.48 -2.26 13.06
CA GLY A 150 14.16 -2.81 13.39
C GLY A 150 13.17 -1.77 13.90
N PRO A 151 12.01 -2.21 14.42
CA PRO A 151 10.98 -1.33 14.96
C PRO A 151 11.52 -0.48 16.11
N LEU A 152 11.13 0.80 16.16
CA LEU A 152 11.36 1.62 17.33
C LEU A 152 10.60 1.03 18.54
N PRO A 153 11.15 1.14 19.76
CA PRO A 153 10.43 0.75 20.95
C PRO A 153 9.17 1.60 21.10
N ALA A 154 8.12 0.98 21.66
CA ALA A 154 6.88 1.68 21.91
C ALA A 154 7.10 2.94 22.76
N PRO A 155 6.44 4.07 22.43
CA PRO A 155 6.65 5.30 23.17
C PRO A 155 6.36 5.07 24.66
N ALA A 156 7.24 5.58 25.51
CA ALA A 156 7.01 5.59 26.95
C ALA A 156 6.23 6.84 27.33
N PHE A 157 5.33 6.72 28.31
CA PHE A 157 4.66 7.87 28.91
C PHE A 157 4.96 7.94 30.40
N THR A 158 4.94 9.15 30.94
CA THR A 158 4.97 9.42 32.38
C THR A 158 3.84 10.37 32.70
N ILE A 159 2.99 9.99 33.66
CA ILE A 159 1.96 10.86 34.23
C ILE A 159 2.58 11.51 35.47
N VAL A 160 2.51 12.83 35.54
CA VAL A 160 2.99 13.62 36.67
C VAL A 160 1.85 14.41 37.31
N ASP A 161 1.97 14.71 38.60
CA ASP A 161 1.07 15.64 39.29
C ASP A 161 1.43 17.11 39.00
N LYS A 162 0.72 18.04 39.67
CA LYS A 162 0.96 19.48 39.53
C LYS A 162 2.35 19.92 40.01
N SER A 163 2.97 19.18 40.93
CA SER A 163 4.32 19.45 41.43
C SER A 163 5.42 18.85 40.55
N GLY A 164 5.06 18.05 39.54
CA GLY A 164 6.00 17.30 38.70
C GLY A 164 6.38 15.93 39.29
N GLN A 165 5.74 15.51 40.39
CA GLN A 165 5.95 14.18 40.97
C GLN A 165 5.36 13.12 40.04
N LYS A 166 6.12 12.06 39.77
CA LYS A 166 5.67 10.94 38.94
C LYS A 166 4.56 10.17 39.64
N LEU A 167 3.39 10.12 39.01
CA LEU A 167 2.21 9.35 39.44
C LEU A 167 2.17 7.97 38.77
N ALA A 168 2.57 7.88 37.50
CA ALA A 168 2.61 6.62 36.76
C ALA A 168 3.63 6.67 35.62
N VAL A 169 4.14 5.51 35.24
CA VAL A 169 4.97 5.32 34.04
C VAL A 169 4.43 4.12 33.30
N GLY A 170 4.38 4.20 31.99
CA GLY A 170 3.98 3.08 31.15
C GLY A 170 4.59 3.18 29.77
N LYS A 171 4.24 2.22 28.94
CA LYS A 171 4.51 2.25 27.51
C LYS A 171 3.18 2.12 26.80
N PHE A 172 3.05 2.79 25.65
CA PHE A 172 1.97 2.44 24.75
C PHE A 172 2.19 1.01 24.26
N GLU A 173 1.12 0.24 24.06
CA GLU A 173 1.20 -1.01 23.31
C GLU A 173 0.92 -0.68 21.85
N TYR A 174 1.73 -1.22 20.94
CA TYR A 174 1.39 -1.20 19.52
C TYR A 174 0.23 -2.19 19.34
N GLY A 175 -0.94 -1.68 18.95
CA GLY A 175 -2.19 -2.45 18.84
C GLY A 175 -2.18 -3.56 17.79
#